data_AF-G9KJT9-F1
#
_entry.id   AF-G9KJT9-F1
#
_cell.length_a   1.000
_cell.length_b   1.000
_cell.length_c   1.000
_cell.angle_alpha   90.00
_cell.angle_beta   90.00
_cell.angle_gamma   90.00
#
_symmetry.space_group_name_H-M   'P 1'
#
loop_
_entity.id
_entity.type
_entity.pdbx_description
1 polymer ?
#
loop_
_entity_poly.entity_id
_entity_poly.type
_entity_poly.pdbx_seq_one_letter_code
_entity_poly.pdbx_strand_id
1 'polypeptide(L)'
;AILQVQDKEVLASQLLVLTGQRLAHALLHTQTREGMELLARLPPTLCTWLRAMNPQDLQNTEVPIATTAKLVNKVIELLPENHGQYSLALHLIEAVEAISLPS
;
A
#
# COMPACT_ATOMS: atom_id res chain seq x y z
N ALA A 1 9.24 23.00 11.54
CA ALA A 1 8.27 22.42 12.47
C ALA A 1 8.40 20.91 12.41
N ILE A 2 8.79 20.26 13.50
CA ILE A 2 8.83 18.79 13.59
C ILE A 2 7.44 18.40 14.08
N LEU A 3 6.59 17.91 13.18
CA LEU A 3 5.26 17.38 13.52
C LEU A 3 5.47 16.21 14.47
N GLN A 4 5.28 16.43 15.77
CA GLN A 4 5.25 15.36 16.74
C GLN A 4 4.05 14.47 16.38
N VAL A 5 4.35 13.31 15.81
CA VAL A 5 3.38 12.27 15.47
C VAL A 5 2.83 11.71 16.78
N GLN A 6 1.83 12.38 17.33
CA GLN A 6 1.14 11.94 18.54
C GLN A 6 -0.09 11.08 18.22
N ASP A 7 -0.55 11.09 16.97
CA ASP A 7 -1.64 10.25 16.47
C ASP A 7 -1.09 9.08 15.63
N LYS A 8 -1.10 7.89 16.25
CA LYS A 8 -0.78 6.62 15.57
C LYS A 8 -1.64 6.39 14.33
N GLU A 9 -2.88 6.86 14.36
CA GLU A 9 -3.82 6.81 13.23
C GLU A 9 -3.37 7.67 12.04
N VAL A 10 -2.84 8.87 12.32
CA VAL A 10 -2.29 9.76 11.28
C VAL A 10 -1.03 9.14 10.67
N LEU A 11 -0.16 8.56 11.51
CA LEU A 11 1.00 7.82 11.03
C LEU A 11 0.57 6.65 10.14
N ALA A 12 -0.37 5.84 10.60
CA ALA A 12 -0.87 4.70 9.86
C ALA A 12 -1.50 5.12 8.52
N SER A 13 -2.26 6.22 8.49
CA SER A 13 -2.82 6.78 7.27
C SER A 13 -1.73 7.23 6.28
N GLN A 14 -0.67 7.87 6.75
CA GLN A 14 0.47 8.28 5.91
C GLN A 14 1.24 7.07 5.38
N LEU A 15 1.48 6.07 6.23
CA LEU A 15 2.10 4.82 5.84
C LEU A 15 1.23 4.05 4.82
N LEU A 16 -0.11 4.13 4.95
CA LEU A 16 -1.05 3.56 4.00
C LEU A 16 -0.91 4.21 2.64
N VAL A 17 -0.91 5.55 2.57
CA VAL A 17 -0.69 6.27 1.30
C VAL A 17 0.66 5.89 0.68
N LEU A 18 1.74 5.90 1.46
CA LEU A 18 3.07 5.54 0.98
C LEU A 18 3.13 4.12 0.41
N THR A 19 2.53 3.15 1.10
CA THR A 19 2.47 1.75 0.65
C THR A 19 1.60 1.58 -0.59
N GLY A 20 0.48 2.30 -0.67
CA GLY A 20 -0.37 2.37 -1.85
C GLY A 20 0.35 2.93 -3.07
N GLN A 21 1.08 4.03 -2.93
CA GLN A 21 1.86 4.60 -4.03
C GLN A 21 2.97 3.65 -4.50
N ARG A 22 3.67 2.97 -3.56
CA ARG A 22 4.69 1.97 -3.89
C ARG A 22 4.11 0.80 -4.67
N LEU A 23 2.96 0.29 -4.23
CA LEU A 23 2.26 -0.78 -4.92
C LEU A 23 1.76 -0.32 -6.30
N ALA A 24 1.19 0.88 -6.40
CA ALA A 24 0.74 1.45 -7.67
C ALA A 24 1.89 1.58 -8.67
N HIS A 25 3.07 2.01 -8.22
CA HIS A 25 4.27 2.01 -9.06
C HIS A 25 4.67 0.58 -9.49
N ALA A 26 4.76 -0.35 -8.54
CA ALA A 26 5.12 -1.75 -8.79
C ALA A 26 4.10 -2.55 -9.64
N LEU A 27 2.87 -2.05 -9.79
CA LEU A 27 1.82 -2.70 -10.57
C LEU A 27 1.55 -1.98 -11.91
N LEU A 28 1.47 -0.65 -11.90
CA LEU A 28 1.09 0.16 -13.06
C LEU A 28 2.30 0.61 -13.89
N HIS A 29 3.47 0.84 -13.27
CA HIS A 29 4.66 1.34 -13.98
C HIS A 29 5.59 0.23 -14.46
N THR A 30 5.82 -0.80 -13.65
CA THR A 30 6.69 -1.93 -14.03
C THR A 30 6.01 -2.90 -15.00
N GLN A 31 4.67 -2.89 -15.05
CA GLN A 31 3.82 -3.72 -15.93
C GLN A 31 4.26 -5.20 -15.97
N THR A 32 4.59 -5.78 -14.83
CA THR A 32 4.93 -7.21 -14.75
C THR A 32 3.68 -8.06 -14.93
N ARG A 33 3.85 -9.27 -15.48
CA ARG A 33 2.74 -10.22 -15.68
C ARG A 33 2.03 -10.55 -14.38
N GLU A 34 2.81 -10.88 -13.34
CA GLU A 34 2.30 -11.20 -12.00
C GLU A 34 1.54 -10.02 -11.40
N GLY A 35 2.05 -8.80 -11.58
CA GLY A 35 1.38 -7.58 -11.14
C GLY A 35 0.05 -7.33 -11.85
N MET A 36 0.00 -7.55 -13.17
CA MET A 36 -1.24 -7.43 -13.94
C MET A 36 -2.28 -8.50 -13.54
N GLU A 37 -1.85 -9.75 -13.34
CA GLU A 37 -2.72 -10.82 -12.86
C GLU A 37 -3.28 -10.50 -11.47
N LEU A 38 -2.45 -9.93 -10.59
CA LEU A 38 -2.89 -9.46 -9.29
C LEU A 38 -3.89 -8.30 -9.42
N LEU A 39 -3.60 -7.27 -10.22
CA LEU A 39 -4.51 -6.14 -10.45
C LEU A 39 -5.91 -6.58 -10.89
N ALA A 40 -6.00 -7.64 -11.71
CA ALA A 40 -7.27 -8.22 -12.16
C ALA A 40 -8.04 -8.94 -11.03
N ARG A 41 -7.34 -9.40 -10.00
CA ARG A 41 -7.91 -10.07 -8.81
C ARG A 41 -8.20 -9.09 -7.67
N LEU A 42 -7.65 -7.88 -7.70
CA LEU A 42 -7.87 -6.90 -6.64
C LEU A 42 -9.32 -6.42 -6.59
N PRO A 43 -9.83 -6.09 -5.39
CA PRO A 43 -11.11 -5.44 -5.24
C PRO A 43 -11.15 -4.13 -6.04
N PRO A 44 -12.30 -3.77 -6.66
CA PRO A 44 -12.43 -2.54 -7.44
C PRO A 44 -12.13 -1.27 -6.63
N THR A 45 -12.40 -1.30 -5.32
CA THR A 45 -12.08 -0.24 -4.37
C THR A 45 -10.58 0.02 -4.29
N LEU A 46 -9.79 -1.02 -4.09
CA LEU A 46 -8.33 -0.93 -4.00
C LEU A 46 -7.74 -0.53 -5.36
N CYS A 47 -8.24 -1.12 -6.45
CA CYS A 47 -7.75 -0.85 -7.80
C CYS A 47 -7.97 0.62 -8.21
N THR A 48 -9.14 1.18 -7.87
CA THR A 48 -9.44 2.62 -8.09
C THR A 48 -8.56 3.51 -7.23
N TRP A 49 -8.35 3.13 -5.97
CA TRP A 49 -7.49 3.88 -5.06
C TRP A 49 -6.02 3.87 -5.50
N LEU A 50 -5.50 2.74 -5.96
CA LEU A 50 -4.15 2.64 -6.53
C LEU A 50 -3.98 3.48 -7.80
N ARG A 51 -5.01 3.54 -8.66
CA ARG A 51 -4.99 4.44 -9.84
C ARG A 51 -5.03 5.92 -9.47
N ALA A 52 -5.63 6.26 -8.32
CA ALA A 52 -5.63 7.62 -7.79
C ALA A 52 -4.29 8.00 -7.12
N MET A 53 -3.40 7.04 -6.86
CA MET A 53 -2.09 7.32 -6.29
C MET A 53 -1.17 7.95 -7.33
N ASN A 54 -0.70 9.16 -7.04
CA ASN A 54 0.32 9.80 -7.84
C ASN A 54 1.70 9.26 -7.44
N PRO A 55 2.42 8.56 -8.32
CA PRO A 55 3.76 8.05 -8.02
C PRO A 55 4.83 9.13 -8.15
N GLN A 56 4.51 10.33 -8.64
CA GLN A 56 5.49 11.42 -8.73
C GLN A 56 5.92 11.97 -7.37
N ASP A 57 5.09 11.82 -6.34
CA ASP A 57 5.47 12.16 -4.95
C ASP A 57 6.39 11.10 -4.32
N LEU A 58 6.62 9.96 -5.00
CA LEU A 58 7.38 8.85 -4.47
C LEU A 58 8.89 9.05 -4.68
N GLN A 59 9.57 9.62 -3.69
CA GLN A 59 11.01 9.87 -3.77
C GLN A 59 11.87 8.59 -3.77
N ASN A 60 11.33 7.43 -3.38
CA ASN A 60 12.07 6.17 -3.20
C ASN A 60 11.32 4.99 -3.84
N THR A 61 11.49 4.83 -5.16
CA THR A 61 10.88 3.76 -5.96
C THR A 61 11.64 2.42 -5.88
N GLU A 62 12.90 2.43 -5.44
CA GLU A 62 13.76 1.23 -5.39
C GLU A 62 13.53 0.33 -4.17
N VAL A 63 12.58 0.66 -3.30
CA VAL A 63 12.39 -0.10 -2.06
C VAL A 63 11.69 -1.44 -2.38
N PRO A 64 12.22 -2.60 -1.92
CA PRO A 64 11.65 -3.92 -2.19
C PRO A 64 10.19 -4.07 -1.73
N ILE A 65 9.38 -4.81 -2.52
CA ILE A 65 7.97 -5.07 -2.20
C ILE A 65 7.78 -5.77 -0.84
N ALA A 66 8.73 -6.62 -0.44
CA ALA A 66 8.76 -7.26 0.87
C ALA A 66 8.82 -6.24 2.03
N THR A 67 9.50 -5.11 1.82
CA THR A 67 9.52 -4.01 2.79
C THR A 67 8.17 -3.27 2.81
N THR A 68 7.47 -3.18 1.67
CA THR A 68 6.09 -2.68 1.61
C THR A 68 5.16 -3.55 2.46
N ALA A 69 5.30 -4.88 2.39
CA ALA A 69 4.45 -5.81 3.15
C ALA A 69 4.57 -5.56 4.66
N LYS A 70 5.80 -5.40 5.15
CA LYS A 70 6.06 -5.07 6.55
C LYS A 70 5.46 -3.72 6.97
N LEU A 71 5.46 -2.74 6.06
CA LEU A 71 4.86 -1.43 6.32
C LEU A 71 3.34 -1.51 6.41
N VAL A 72 2.67 -2.23 5.51
CA VAL A 72 1.21 -2.39 5.57
C VAL A 72 0.80 -3.17 6.82
N ASN A 73 1.55 -4.20 7.22
CA ASN A 73 1.32 -4.88 8.50
C ASN A 73 1.34 -3.89 9.68
N LYS A 74 2.33 -3.00 9.73
CA LYS A 74 2.38 -1.94 10.75
C LYS A 74 1.21 -0.97 10.65
N VAL A 75 0.70 -0.67 9.45
CA VAL A 75 -0.51 0.16 9.30
C VAL A 75 -1.68 -0.50 9.99
N ILE A 76 -1.90 -1.79 9.73
CA ILE A 76 -3.02 -2.57 10.31
C ILE A 76 -2.88 -2.62 11.84
N GLU A 77 -1.67 -2.80 12.37
CA GLU A 77 -1.42 -2.79 13.82
C GLU A 77 -1.70 -1.43 14.49
N LEU A 78 -1.51 -0.33 13.74
CA LEU A 78 -1.63 1.03 14.27
C LEU A 78 -3.01 1.66 14.05
N LEU A 79 -3.78 1.13 13.10
CA LEU A 79 -5.06 1.70 12.65
C LEU A 79 -6.21 0.90 13.27
N PRO A 80 -7.17 1.54 13.97
CA PRO A 80 -8.22 0.81 14.65
C PRO A 80 -9.18 0.15 13.67
N GLU A 81 -9.72 -1.01 14.04
CA GLU A 81 -10.58 -1.83 13.16
C GLU A 81 -11.87 -1.11 12.73
N ASN A 82 -12.33 -0.14 13.52
CA ASN A 82 -13.50 0.70 13.22
C ASN A 82 -13.20 1.85 12.24
N HIS A 83 -11.94 2.04 11.86
CA HIS A 83 -11.52 3.16 11.02
C HIS A 83 -11.87 2.89 9.55
N GLY A 84 -12.33 3.92 8.83
CA GLY A 84 -12.78 3.78 7.43
C GLY A 84 -11.69 3.30 6.46
N GLN A 85 -10.42 3.44 6.82
CA GLN A 85 -9.27 2.97 6.02
C GLN A 85 -8.79 1.56 6.38
N TYR A 86 -9.33 0.93 7.44
CA TYR A 86 -8.88 -0.38 7.90
C TYR A 86 -9.12 -1.46 6.84
N SER A 87 -10.32 -1.47 6.24
CA SER A 87 -10.64 -2.37 5.13
C SER A 87 -9.70 -2.17 3.93
N LEU A 88 -9.26 -0.94 3.66
CA LEU A 88 -8.32 -0.66 2.59
C LEU A 88 -6.93 -1.21 2.90
N ALA A 89 -6.46 -1.06 4.14
CA ALA A 89 -5.20 -1.61 4.60
C ALA A 89 -5.18 -3.15 4.53
N LEU A 90 -6.29 -3.80 4.89
CA LEU A 90 -6.48 -5.25 4.75
C LEU A 90 -6.35 -5.71 3.29
N HIS A 91 -7.09 -5.11 2.37
CA HIS A 91 -6.97 -5.48 0.95
C HIS A 91 -5.56 -5.18 0.41
N LEU A 92 -4.91 -4.14 0.91
CA LEU A 92 -3.56 -3.77 0.49
C LEU A 92 -2.53 -4.79 0.96
N ILE A 93 -2.63 -5.35 2.17
CA ILE A 93 -1.67 -6.36 2.62
C ILE A 93 -1.78 -7.63 1.79
N GLU A 94 -3.00 -8.09 1.51
CA GLU A 94 -3.24 -9.27 0.66
C GLU A 94 -2.61 -9.07 -0.73
N ALA A 95 -2.78 -7.88 -1.31
CA ALA A 95 -2.20 -7.52 -2.59
C ALA A 95 -0.66 -7.55 -2.56
N VAL A 96 -0.06 -6.94 -1.54
CA VAL A 96 1.40 -6.83 -1.42
C VAL A 96 2.04 -8.19 -1.11
N GLU A 97 1.42 -9.01 -0.25
CA GLU A 97 1.92 -10.35 0.07
C GLU A 97 1.88 -11.28 -1.14
N ALA A 98 0.82 -11.21 -1.93
CA ALA A 98 0.69 -12.02 -3.14
C ALA A 98 1.72 -11.66 -4.23
N ILE A 99 2.28 -10.44 -4.25
CA ILE A 99 3.44 -10.10 -5.10
C ILE A 99 4.76 -10.46 -4.42
N SER A 100 4.84 -10.33 -3.09
CA SER A 100 6.08 -10.51 -2.34
C SER A 100 6.48 -11.98 -2.16
N LEU A 101 5.53 -12.91 -2.25
CA LEU A 101 5.79 -14.33 -2.24
C LEU A 101 6.10 -14.80 -3.67
N PRO A 102 7.35 -15.16 -4.00
CA PRO A 102 7.63 -15.81 -5.27
C PRO A 102 6.91 -17.17 -5.28
N SER A 103 6.05 -17.38 -6.27
CA SER A 103 5.48 -18.70 -6.59
C SER A 103 6.50 -19.64 -7.21
#